data_AF-A0A8T4KC14-F1
#
_entry.id   AF-A0A8T4KC14-F1
#
_cell.length_a   1.000
_cell.length_b   1.000
_cell.length_c   1.000
_cell.angle_alpha   90.00
_cell.angle_beta   90.00
_cell.angle_gamma   90.00
#
_symmetry.space_group_name_H-M   'P 1'
#
loop_
_entity.id
_entity.type
_entity.pdbx_description
1 polymer ?
#
loop_
_entity_poly.entity_id
_entity_poly.type
_entity_poly.pdbx_seq_one_letter_code
_entity_poly.pdbx_strand_id
1 'polypeptide(L)' 'MSNKEMIIHLLDNIPDYKMGYVLAYVQGVAADEEADDLFCQRMLENYENAPDEDKEGVPLEDCLKEWGLED' A
#
# COMPACT_ATOMS: atom_id res chain seq x y z
N MET A 1 18.50 6.45 27.93
CA MET A 1 17.84 6.87 26.68
C MET A 1 17.16 5.66 26.09
N SER A 2 15.85 5.69 25.97
CA SER A 2 15.04 4.63 25.35
C SER A 2 15.12 4.71 23.82
N ASN A 3 14.76 3.62 23.14
CA ASN A 3 14.68 3.61 21.68
C ASN A 3 13.76 4.72 21.14
N LYS A 4 12.65 5.00 21.85
CA LYS A 4 11.73 6.09 21.50
C LYS A 4 12.41 7.46 21.55
N GLU A 5 13.15 7.75 22.62
CA GLU A 5 13.87 9.02 22.77
C GLU A 5 14.95 9.17 21.69
N MET A 6 15.64 8.08 21.35
CA MET A 6 16.65 8.09 20.29
C MET A 6 16.05 8.35 18.91
N ILE A 7 14.87 7.78 18.62
CA ILE A 7 14.14 8.05 17.37
C ILE A 7 13.76 9.54 17.29
N ILE A 8 13.19 10.11 18.36
CA ILE A 8 12.78 11.52 18.37
C ILE A 8 13.98 12.43 18.08
N HIS A 9 15.14 12.18 18.69
CA HIS A 9 16.36 12.95 18.40
C HIS A 9 16.88 12.80 16.97
N LEU A 10 16.67 11.64 16.34
CA LEU A 10 17.05 11.46 14.94
C LEU A 10 16.15 12.29 14.01
N LEU A 11 14.86 12.43 14.32
CA LEU A 11 13.92 13.22 13.52
C LEU A 11 14.35 14.68 13.37
N ASP A 12 14.93 15.27 14.40
CA ASP A 12 15.42 16.67 14.38
C ASP A 12 16.53 16.92 13.34
N ASN A 13 17.22 15.87 12.89
CA ASN A 13 18.32 15.95 11.94
C ASN A 13 17.92 15.56 10.50
N ILE A 14 16.67 15.17 10.28
CA ILE A 14 16.18 14.73 8.98
C ILE A 14 15.71 15.94 8.17
N PRO A 15 16.22 16.15 6.94
CA PRO A 15 15.71 17.20 6.06
C PRO A 15 14.23 17.02 5.72
N ASP A 16 13.47 18.12 5.63
CA ASP A 16 12.01 18.10 5.37
C ASP A 16 11.60 17.24 4.17
N TYR A 17 12.34 17.31 3.06
CA TYR A 17 12.04 16.54 1.85
C TYR A 17 12.16 15.02 2.04
N LYS A 18 12.81 14.56 3.12
CA LYS A 18 12.89 13.14 3.53
C LYS A 18 11.88 12.78 4.61
N MET A 19 11.29 13.76 5.29
CA MET A 19 10.35 13.51 6.39
C MET A 19 9.11 12.76 5.92
N GLY A 20 8.69 12.96 4.66
CA GLY A 20 7.61 12.19 4.04
C GLY A 20 7.88 10.68 4.01
N TYR A 21 9.12 10.25 3.73
CA TYR A 21 9.47 8.82 3.74
C TYR A 21 9.44 8.23 5.15
N VAL A 22 9.90 9.00 6.14
CA VAL A 22 9.89 8.58 7.55
C VAL A 22 8.45 8.43 8.05
N LEU A 23 7.60 9.41 7.73
CA LEU A 23 6.19 9.37 8.06
C LEU A 23 5.51 8.15 7.45
N ALA A 24 5.71 7.90 6.15
CA ALA A 24 5.14 6.74 5.47
C ALA A 24 5.57 5.41 6.10
N TYR A 25 6.85 5.27 6.47
CA TYR A 25 7.34 4.06 7.13
C TYR A 25 6.73 3.85 8.52
N VAL A 26 6.67 4.90 9.35
CA VAL A 26 6.07 4.82 10.68
C VAL A 26 4.57 4.53 10.58
N GLN A 27 3.88 5.13 9.61
CA GLN A 27 2.47 4.84 9.34
C GLN A 27 2.27 3.38 8.90
N GLY A 28 3.15 2.83 8.06
CA GLY A 28 3.09 1.42 7.68
C GLY A 28 3.34 0.47 8.84
N VAL A 29 4.32 0.75 9.71
CA VAL A 29 4.59 -0.07 10.90
C VAL A 29 3.49 0.05 11.95
N ALA A 30 2.83 1.21 12.04
CA ALA A 30 1.72 1.44 12.94
C ALA A 30 0.37 1.00 12.34
N ALA A 31 0.34 0.63 11.06
CA ALA A 31 -0.85 0.06 10.44
C ALA A 31 -1.15 -1.28 11.10
N ASP A 32 -2.44 -1.54 11.27
CA ASP A 32 -2.93 -2.80 11.84
C ASP A 32 -2.88 -3.85 10.72
N GLU A 33 -1.82 -4.64 10.69
CA GLU A 33 -1.58 -5.68 9.67
C GLU A 33 -2.77 -6.67 9.60
N GLU A 34 -3.45 -6.93 10.73
CA GLU A 34 -4.65 -7.78 10.76
C GLU A 34 -5.84 -7.09 10.07
N ALA A 35 -5.96 -5.77 10.18
CA ALA A 35 -6.98 -5.01 9.46
C ALA A 35 -6.68 -4.94 7.95
N ASP A 36 -5.42 -4.83 7.56
CA ASP A 36 -4.98 -4.84 6.16
C ASP A 36 -5.21 -6.22 5.52
N ASP A 37 -4.88 -7.30 6.22
CA ASP A 37 -5.16 -8.67 5.79
C ASP A 37 -6.67 -8.90 5.61
N LEU A 38 -7.47 -8.47 6.59
CA LEU A 38 -8.93 -8.60 6.54
C LEU A 38 -9.54 -7.77 5.41
N PHE A 39 -8.98 -6.59 5.12
CA PHE A 39 -9.38 -5.77 3.99
C PHE A 39 -9.09 -6.46 2.65
N CYS A 40 -7.86 -6.98 2.48
CA CYS A 40 -7.46 -7.70 1.27
C CYS A 40 -8.31 -8.95 1.05
N GLN A 41 -8.59 -9.71 2.10
CA GLN A 41 -9.43 -10.89 2.04
C GLN A 41 -10.87 -10.53 1.60
N ARG A 42 -11.47 -9.49 2.20
CA ARG A 42 -12.81 -9.02 1.80
C ARG A 42 -12.85 -8.54 0.36
N MET A 43 -11.79 -7.89 -0.11
CA MET A 43 -11.71 -7.44 -1.51
C MET A 43 -11.75 -8.63 -2.48
N LEU A 44 -11.00 -9.70 -2.17
CA LEU A 44 -11.02 -10.94 -2.94
C LEU A 44 -12.40 -11.61 -2.88
N GLU A 45 -12.97 -11.78 -1.69
CA GLU A 45 -14.30 -12.38 -1.51
C GLU A 45 -15.37 -11.58 -2.28
N ASN A 46 -15.32 -10.25 -2.23
CA ASN A 46 -16.25 -9.41 -2.98
C ASN A 46 -16.10 -9.61 -4.50
N TYR A 47 -14.86 -9.72 -5.00
CA TYR A 47 -14.61 -9.98 -6.42
C TYR A 47 -15.12 -11.36 -6.85
N GLU A 48 -14.84 -12.42 -6.09
CA GLU A 48 -15.28 -13.78 -6.41
C GLU A 48 -16.80 -13.90 -6.41
N ASN A 49 -17.47 -13.23 -5.47
CA ASN A 49 -18.93 -13.23 -5.32
C ASN A 49 -19.65 -12.17 -6.17
N ALA A 50 -18.92 -11.30 -6.88
CA ALA A 50 -19.52 -10.32 -7.78
C ALA A 50 -20.19 -11.01 -8.99
N PRO A 51 -21.30 -10.47 -9.51
CA PRO A 51 -21.84 -10.86 -10.82
C PRO A 51 -20.74 -10.77 -11.89
N ASP A 52 -20.76 -11.68 -12.88
CA ASP A 52 -19.72 -11.70 -13.92
C ASP A 52 -19.71 -10.42 -14.78
N GLU A 53 -20.82 -9.68 -14.83
CA GLU A 53 -20.92 -8.36 -15.47
C GLU A 53 -20.19 -7.23 -14.71
N ASP A 54 -19.98 -7.40 -13.40
CA ASP A 54 -19.29 -6.46 -12.51
C ASP A 54 -17.80 -6.80 -12.33
N LYS A 55 -17.37 -7.97 -12.79
CA LYS A 55 -15.94 -8.33 -12.82
C LYS A 55 -15.30 -7.59 -14.00
N GLU A 56 -14.24 -6.82 -13.74
CA GLU A 56 -13.50 -6.16 -14.80
C GLU A 56 -12.96 -7.19 -15.80
N GLY A 57 -13.55 -7.20 -16.99
CA GLY A 57 -13.15 -8.07 -18.08
C GLY A 57 -12.10 -7.44 -18.98
N VAL A 58 -11.23 -6.56 -18.46
CA VAL A 58 -10.16 -5.97 -19.27
C VAL A 58 -9.22 -7.11 -19.67
N PRO A 59 -9.15 -7.47 -20.97
CA PRO A 59 -8.23 -8.50 -21.42
C PRO A 59 -6.81 -8.11 -21.06
N LEU A 60 -6.00 -9.10 -20.69
CA LEU A 60 -4.59 -8.87 -20.35
C LEU A 60 -3.86 -8.11 -21.46
N GLU A 61 -4.21 -8.35 -22.72
CA GLU A 61 -3.64 -7.62 -23.87
C GLU A 61 -3.91 -6.11 -23.81
N ASP A 62 -5.11 -5.68 -23.40
CA ASP A 62 -5.46 -4.27 -23.31
C ASP A 62 -4.72 -3.58 -22.14
N CYS A 63 -4.50 -4.30 -21.03
CA CYS A 63 -3.68 -3.82 -19.92
C CYS A 63 -2.21 -3.64 -20.31
N LEU A 64 -1.63 -4.62 -21.02
CA LEU A 64 -0.24 -4.56 -21.48
C LEU A 64 -0.02 -3.40 -22.44
N LYS A 65 -1.01 -3.13 -23.29
CA LYS A 65 -1.03 -1.98 -24.19
C LYS A 65 -1.06 -0.64 -23.49
N GLU A 66 -1.96 -0.46 -22.54
CA GLU A 66 -2.04 0.78 -21.77
C GLU A 66 -0.73 1.08 -21.03
N TRP A 67 -0.07 0.04 -20.52
CA TRP A 67 1.16 0.18 -19.74
C TRP A 67 2.43 0.23 -20.60
N GLY A 68 2.33 0.10 -21.93
CA GLY A 68 3.47 0.13 -22.85
C GLY A 68 4.40 -1.07 -22.68
N LEU A 69 3.84 -2.24 -22.37
CA LEU A 69 4.53 -3.51 -22.15
C LEU A 69 4.30 -4.52 -23.30
N GLU A 70 3.80 -4.06 -24.46
CA GLU A 70 3.70 -4.86 -25.67
C GLU A 70 5.09 -5.01 -26.32
N ASP A 71 5.52 -6.25 -26.63
CA ASP A 71 6.78 -6.56 -27.33
C ASP A 71 6.82 -6.03 -28.79
#